data_AF-A0A2I0THB3-F1
#
_entry.id   AF-A0A2I0THB3-F1
#
_cell.length_a   1.000
_cell.length_b   1.000
_cell.length_c   1.000
_cell.angle_alpha   90.00
_cell.angle_beta   90.00
_cell.angle_gamma   90.00
#
_symmetry.space_group_name_H-M   'P 1'
#
loop_
_entity.id
_entity.type
_entity.pdbx_description
1 polymer ?
#
loop_
_entity_poly.entity_id
_entity_poly.type
_entity_poly.pdbx_seq_one_letter_code
_entity_poly.pdbx_strand_id
1 'polypeptide(L)'
;MEGILHLEPFLPCTQWANRKLSCAPGCQGAGALLLGGILYSWQFPHFNALSWGLREDYSRGGYCMMSVTHPGLCRRVALRHCLALIGLSTVAPVLDITTWTFPIISLPLNLYISYLAFRFYRDADRSSSRKLFFCSLWHLPMLLLVMFTCKKAFLEKEDKGDLLGGDHGRAMEIRLP
;
A
#
# COMPACT_ATOMS: atom_id res chain seq x y z
N MET A 1 -29.51 32.83 16.45
CA MET A 1 -28.93 33.60 17.57
C MET A 1 -29.26 32.83 18.84
N GLU A 2 -28.39 32.08 19.49
CA GLU A 2 -26.92 31.93 19.50
C GLU A 2 -26.58 30.63 20.28
N GLY A 3 -25.47 29.94 19.92
CA GLY A 3 -24.72 28.98 20.75
C GLY A 3 -25.27 27.53 20.79
N ILE A 4 -24.62 26.47 20.29
CA ILE A 4 -23.21 26.02 20.33
C ILE A 4 -22.61 26.12 21.73
N LEU A 5 -22.76 25.07 22.54
CA LEU A 5 -21.67 24.35 23.24
C LEU A 5 -22.29 23.30 24.17
N HIS A 6 -22.37 22.04 23.75
CA HIS A 6 -22.25 20.93 24.67
C HIS A 6 -21.53 19.80 23.94
N LEU A 7 -20.29 19.58 24.35
CA LEU A 7 -19.44 18.46 23.97
C LEU A 7 -20.22 17.15 24.12
N GLU A 8 -20.36 16.39 23.04
CA GLU A 8 -20.69 14.96 23.09
C GLU A 8 -19.50 14.22 23.75
N PRO A 9 -19.66 13.67 24.95
CA PRO A 9 -18.61 12.93 25.63
C PRO A 9 -18.43 11.56 24.95
N PHE A 10 -17.17 11.22 24.65
CA PHE A 10 -16.64 9.84 24.62
C PHE A 10 -17.67 8.73 24.31
N LEU A 11 -17.97 8.50 23.03
CA LEU A 11 -18.57 7.22 22.64
C LEU A 11 -17.57 6.08 22.94
N PRO A 12 -17.97 5.01 23.66
CA PRO A 12 -17.10 3.88 23.95
C PRO A 12 -16.73 3.10 22.67
N CYS A 13 -15.47 2.64 22.59
CA CYS A 13 -14.90 1.87 21.46
C CYS A 13 -15.70 0.64 21.03
N THR A 14 -16.62 0.15 21.86
CA THR A 14 -17.47 -1.01 21.58
C THR A 14 -18.55 -0.75 20.53
N GLN A 15 -18.90 0.51 20.23
CA GLN A 15 -19.91 0.82 19.21
C GLN A 15 -19.34 0.82 17.77
N TRP A 16 -18.01 0.90 17.60
CA TRP A 16 -17.37 0.67 16.30
C TRP A 16 -17.34 -0.81 15.92
N ALA A 17 -17.30 -1.71 16.91
CA ALA A 17 -17.26 -3.16 16.68
C ALA A 17 -18.61 -3.75 16.23
N ASN A 18 -19.73 -3.06 16.50
CA ASN A 18 -21.08 -3.50 16.14
C ASN A 18 -21.66 -2.84 14.88
N ARG A 19 -20.88 -2.00 14.18
CA ARG A 19 -21.22 -1.63 12.81
C ARG A 19 -20.94 -2.86 11.95
N LYS A 20 -21.94 -3.75 11.85
CA LYS A 20 -22.02 -4.75 10.78
C LYS A 20 -21.62 -4.03 9.50
N LEU A 21 -20.47 -4.40 8.94
CA LEU A 21 -20.07 -4.03 7.60
C LEU A 21 -21.02 -4.79 6.66
N SER A 22 -22.28 -4.38 6.64
CA SER A 22 -23.27 -4.85 5.69
C SER A 22 -22.91 -4.21 4.36
N CYS A 23 -22.15 -4.94 3.55
CA CYS A 23 -22.31 -4.87 2.12
C CYS A 23 -22.22 -6.30 1.55
N ALA A 24 -23.15 -6.61 0.66
CA ALA A 24 -23.49 -7.93 0.16
C ALA A 24 -22.28 -8.73 -0.38
N PRO A 25 -22.34 -10.08 -0.36
CA PRO A 25 -21.22 -10.95 -0.71
C PRO A 25 -20.97 -10.89 -2.22
N GLY A 26 -19.82 -10.38 -2.66
CA GLY A 26 -19.37 -10.65 -4.03
C GLY A 26 -18.25 -9.80 -4.59
N CYS A 27 -18.41 -8.48 -4.71
CA CYS A 27 -17.68 -7.78 -5.79
C CYS A 27 -17.01 -6.43 -5.48
N GLN A 28 -17.20 -5.81 -4.30
CA GLN A 28 -16.45 -4.59 -3.90
C GLN A 28 -15.50 -4.79 -2.70
N GLY A 29 -15.66 -5.88 -1.95
CA GLY A 29 -14.84 -6.14 -0.74
C GLY A 29 -13.40 -6.53 -1.05
N ALA A 30 -13.15 -7.25 -2.14
CA ALA A 30 -11.83 -7.79 -2.42
C ALA A 30 -10.76 -6.69 -2.61
N GLY A 31 -11.13 -5.57 -3.28
CA GLY A 31 -10.22 -4.44 -3.48
C GLY A 31 -9.92 -3.67 -2.20
N ALA A 32 -10.94 -3.48 -1.36
CA ALA A 32 -10.78 -2.86 -0.06
C ALA A 32 -9.95 -3.73 0.90
N LEU A 33 -10.16 -5.05 0.89
CA LEU A 33 -9.37 -6.00 1.68
C LEU A 33 -7.91 -6.06 1.22
N LEU A 34 -7.68 -6.05 -0.11
CA LEU A 34 -6.34 -6.01 -0.68
C LEU A 34 -5.60 -4.72 -0.28
N LEU A 35 -6.22 -3.55 -0.51
CA LEU A 35 -5.64 -2.27 -0.14
C LEU A 35 -5.41 -2.17 1.37
N GLY A 36 -6.37 -2.65 2.16
CA GLY A 36 -6.23 -2.75 3.62
C GLY A 36 -5.06 -3.64 4.03
N GLY A 37 -4.87 -4.80 3.37
CA GLY A 37 -3.75 -5.70 3.59
C GLY A 37 -2.39 -5.10 3.21
N ILE A 38 -2.34 -4.33 2.13
CA ILE A 38 -1.14 -3.57 1.70
C ILE A 38 -0.81 -2.51 2.75
N LEU A 39 -1.76 -1.67 3.13
CA LEU A 39 -1.56 -0.61 4.12
C LEU A 39 -1.13 -1.20 5.46
N TYR A 40 -1.79 -2.27 5.90
CA TYR A 40 -1.42 -3.00 7.12
C TYR A 40 0.00 -3.54 7.05
N SER A 41 0.35 -4.24 5.97
CA SER A 41 1.68 -4.81 5.80
C SER A 41 2.76 -3.75 5.72
N TRP A 42 2.46 -2.59 5.14
CA TRP A 42 3.38 -1.47 5.04
C TRP A 42 3.71 -0.80 6.40
N GLN A 43 2.79 -0.84 7.38
CA GLN A 43 3.05 -0.22 8.69
C GLN A 43 4.24 -0.85 9.42
N PHE A 44 4.37 -2.18 9.34
CA PHE A 44 5.40 -2.93 10.07
C PHE A 44 6.83 -2.56 9.67
N PRO A 45 7.25 -2.61 8.39
CA PRO A 45 8.61 -2.23 8.02
C PRO A 45 8.91 -0.77 8.32
N HIS A 46 7.91 0.12 8.20
CA HIS A 46 8.05 1.54 8.54
C HIS A 46 8.33 1.75 10.04
N PHE A 47 7.46 1.22 10.91
CA PHE A 47 7.58 1.39 12.36
C PHE A 47 8.77 0.62 12.94
N ASN A 48 9.07 -0.58 12.43
CA ASN A 48 10.22 -1.37 12.86
C ASN A 48 11.55 -0.66 12.51
N ALA A 49 11.64 -0.04 11.34
CA ALA A 49 12.82 0.74 10.95
C ALA A 49 12.99 2.03 11.79
N LEU A 50 11.89 2.71 12.12
CA LEU A 50 11.91 3.90 12.97
C LEU A 50 12.36 3.55 14.39
N SER A 51 11.70 2.57 15.01
CA SER A 51 11.97 2.16 16.39
C SER A 51 13.40 1.63 16.61
N TRP A 52 14.03 1.10 15.56
CA TRP A 52 15.44 0.69 15.61
C TRP A 52 16.40 1.89 15.69
N GLY A 53 16.11 2.97 14.95
CA GLY A 53 16.92 4.19 14.98
C GLY A 53 16.88 4.92 16.33
N LEU A 54 15.73 4.86 17.01
CA LEU A 54 15.47 5.50 18.30
C LEU A 54 15.69 4.56 19.51
N ARG A 55 16.22 3.35 19.31
CA ARG A 55 16.29 2.35 20.38
C ARG A 55 17.07 2.83 21.62
N GLU A 56 18.13 3.61 21.40
CA GLU A 56 18.98 4.10 22.49
C GLU A 56 18.25 5.16 23.32
N ASP A 57 17.51 6.05 22.67
CA ASP A 57 16.70 7.06 23.34
C ASP A 57 15.51 6.41 24.08
N TYR A 58 14.90 5.37 23.52
CA TYR A 58 13.86 4.59 24.20
C TYR A 58 14.39 3.83 25.41
N SER A 59 15.58 3.24 25.32
CA SER A 59 16.22 2.57 26.46
C SER A 59 16.57 3.56 27.57
N ARG A 60 17.01 4.77 27.22
CA ARG A 60 17.30 5.84 28.20
C ARG A 60 16.03 6.37 28.87
N GLY A 61 14.91 6.40 28.14
CA GLY A 61 13.59 6.78 28.65
C GLY A 61 12.84 5.65 29.37
N GLY A 62 13.40 4.44 29.47
CA GLY A 62 12.74 3.29 30.10
C GLY A 62 11.59 2.66 29.30
N TYR A 63 11.43 3.00 28.01
CA TYR A 63 10.36 2.47 27.17
C TYR A 63 10.70 1.09 26.60
N CYS A 64 9.83 0.10 26.83
CA CYS A 64 9.94 -1.23 26.24
C CYS A 64 9.37 -1.27 24.82
N MET A 65 10.21 -0.99 23.81
CA MET A 65 9.87 -1.20 22.40
C MET A 65 10.38 -2.53 21.88
N MET A 66 9.74 -3.08 20.83
CA MET A 66 10.14 -4.36 20.22
C MET A 66 11.58 -4.32 19.69
N SER A 67 12.10 -3.15 19.30
CA SER A 67 13.50 -2.94 18.93
C SER A 67 14.48 -3.03 20.11
N VAL A 68 14.01 -2.78 21.34
CA VAL A 68 14.81 -2.80 22.58
C VAL A 68 14.74 -4.18 23.25
N THR A 69 13.54 -4.74 23.40
CA THR A 69 13.33 -6.02 24.10
C THR A 69 13.64 -7.23 23.22
N HIS A 70 13.21 -7.22 21.96
CA HIS A 70 13.32 -8.37 21.05
C HIS A 70 13.82 -7.95 19.66
N PRO A 71 15.09 -7.50 19.54
CA PRO A 71 15.63 -6.96 18.30
C PRO A 71 15.57 -7.96 17.13
N GLY A 72 15.67 -9.26 17.41
CA GLY A 72 15.56 -10.32 16.40
C GLY A 72 14.15 -10.51 15.84
N LEU A 73 13.11 -10.25 16.64
CA LEU A 73 11.72 -10.28 16.14
C LEU A 73 11.46 -9.08 15.24
N CYS A 74 11.88 -7.89 15.65
CA CYS A 74 11.70 -6.65 14.90
C CYS A 74 12.23 -6.77 13.45
N ARG A 75 13.46 -7.27 13.30
CA ARG A 75 14.10 -7.52 12.00
C ARG A 75 13.33 -8.53 11.15
N ARG A 76 12.89 -9.64 11.75
CA ARG A 76 12.15 -10.72 11.04
C ARG A 76 10.77 -10.27 10.61
N VAL A 77 10.05 -9.56 11.47
CA VAL A 77 8.71 -9.04 11.18
C VAL A 77 8.79 -8.02 10.04
N ALA A 78 9.76 -7.09 10.08
CA ALA A 78 9.97 -6.14 8.99
C ALA A 78 10.17 -6.84 7.63
N LEU A 79 11.07 -7.83 7.58
CA LEU A 79 11.34 -8.59 6.36
C LEU A 79 10.11 -9.38 5.88
N ARG A 80 9.42 -10.07 6.79
CA ARG A 80 8.22 -10.87 6.46
C ARG A 80 7.11 -10.02 5.85
N HIS A 81 6.89 -8.81 6.37
CA HIS A 81 5.89 -7.90 5.84
C HIS A 81 6.30 -7.28 4.49
N CYS A 82 7.58 -7.00 4.26
CA CYS A 82 8.05 -6.61 2.91
C CYS A 82 7.83 -7.72 1.88
N LEU A 83 8.10 -8.98 2.24
CA LEU A 83 7.79 -10.13 1.37
C LEU A 83 6.28 -10.33 1.18
N ALA A 84 5.49 -10.08 2.23
CA ALA A 84 4.03 -10.11 2.13
C ALA A 84 3.50 -9.04 1.16
N LEU A 85 4.12 -7.86 1.07
CA LEU A 85 3.77 -6.84 0.09
C LEU A 85 3.97 -7.33 -1.34
N ILE A 86 5.06 -8.05 -1.63
CA ILE A 86 5.24 -8.71 -2.94
C ILE A 86 4.08 -9.67 -3.21
N GLY A 87 3.76 -10.55 -2.25
CA GLY A 87 2.67 -11.53 -2.40
C GLY A 87 1.31 -10.87 -2.61
N LEU A 88 1.00 -9.81 -1.85
CA LEU A 88 -0.22 -9.03 -2.00
C LEU A 88 -0.29 -8.35 -3.37
N SER A 89 0.81 -7.76 -3.86
CA SER A 89 0.87 -7.18 -5.20
C SER A 89 0.67 -8.22 -6.31
N THR A 90 1.11 -9.48 -6.11
CA THR A 90 0.86 -10.57 -7.07
C THR A 90 -0.56 -11.14 -7.02
N VAL A 91 -1.23 -11.06 -5.87
CA VAL A 91 -2.62 -11.51 -5.71
C VAL A 91 -3.61 -10.49 -6.32
N ALA A 92 -3.22 -9.22 -6.42
CA ALA A 92 -4.02 -8.15 -7.01
C ALA A 92 -4.62 -8.46 -8.42
N PRO A 93 -3.84 -8.93 -9.41
CA PRO A 93 -4.37 -9.33 -10.72
C PRO A 93 -5.20 -10.63 -10.68
N VAL A 94 -4.90 -11.55 -9.76
CA VAL A 94 -5.62 -12.84 -9.64
C VAL A 94 -7.06 -12.64 -9.18
N LEU A 95 -7.32 -11.55 -8.46
CA LEU A 95 -8.65 -11.19 -7.99
C LEU A 95 -9.43 -10.30 -8.99
N ASP A 96 -8.93 -10.13 -10.22
CA ASP A 96 -9.51 -9.27 -11.27
C ASP A 96 -9.74 -7.79 -10.86
N ILE A 97 -8.99 -7.33 -9.84
CA ILE A 97 -9.13 -5.98 -9.27
C ILE A 97 -8.26 -4.99 -10.05
N THR A 98 -7.14 -5.46 -10.60
CA THR A 98 -6.14 -4.65 -11.31
C THR A 98 -5.62 -5.37 -12.54
N THR A 99 -5.35 -4.63 -13.62
CA THR A 99 -4.75 -5.14 -14.86
C THR A 99 -3.42 -5.85 -14.61
N TRP A 100 -3.07 -6.84 -15.45
CA TRP A 100 -1.79 -7.57 -15.43
C TRP A 100 -0.53 -6.68 -15.49
N THR A 101 -0.67 -5.40 -15.85
CA THR A 101 0.41 -4.41 -15.81
C THR A 101 0.76 -3.95 -14.39
N PHE A 102 -0.19 -3.97 -13.45
CA PHE A 102 -0.01 -3.56 -12.05
C PHE A 102 1.09 -4.35 -11.30
N PRO A 103 1.09 -5.69 -11.29
CA PRO A 103 2.16 -6.45 -10.63
C PRO A 103 3.52 -6.17 -11.29
N ILE A 104 3.60 -5.98 -12.61
CA ILE A 104 4.87 -5.73 -13.31
C ILE A 104 5.49 -4.40 -12.88
N ILE A 105 4.69 -3.33 -12.79
CA ILE A 105 5.17 -2.00 -12.41
C ILE A 105 5.46 -1.93 -10.90
N SER A 106 4.65 -2.57 -10.07
CA SER A 106 4.84 -2.57 -8.61
C SER A 106 5.94 -3.53 -8.14
N LEU A 107 6.30 -4.55 -8.94
CA LEU A 107 7.36 -5.51 -8.62
C LEU A 107 8.69 -4.84 -8.25
N PRO A 108 9.28 -3.94 -9.06
CA PRO A 108 10.56 -3.29 -8.72
C PRO A 108 10.48 -2.46 -7.43
N LEU A 109 9.34 -1.78 -7.18
CA LEU A 109 9.13 -1.02 -5.94
C LEU A 109 9.11 -1.94 -4.71
N ASN A 110 8.42 -3.07 -4.80
CA ASN A 110 8.34 -4.07 -3.72
C ASN A 110 9.65 -4.86 -3.56
N LEU A 111 10.36 -5.15 -4.64
CA LEU A 111 11.69 -5.79 -4.59
C LEU A 111 12.70 -4.87 -3.91
N TYR A 112 12.68 -3.58 -4.22
CA TYR A 112 13.63 -2.62 -3.67
C TYR A 112 13.48 -2.47 -2.14
N ILE A 113 12.25 -2.31 -1.64
CA ILE A 113 12.01 -2.25 -0.18
C ILE A 113 12.33 -3.59 0.50
N SER A 114 12.10 -4.73 -0.18
CA SER A 114 12.44 -6.06 0.33
C SER A 114 13.95 -6.30 0.41
N TYR A 115 14.70 -5.84 -0.60
CA TYR A 115 16.16 -5.86 -0.58
C TYR A 115 16.72 -5.04 0.59
N LEU A 116 16.15 -3.86 0.82
CA LEU A 116 16.57 -2.97 1.90
C LEU A 116 16.20 -3.55 3.28
N ALA A 117 15.06 -4.24 3.39
CA ALA A 117 14.66 -4.97 4.58
C ALA A 117 15.55 -6.20 4.84
N PHE A 118 15.98 -6.90 3.79
CA PHE A 118 16.95 -8.00 3.91
C PHE A 118 18.31 -7.50 4.37
N ARG A 119 18.77 -6.36 3.84
CA ARG A 119 20.00 -5.71 4.30
C ARG A 119 19.88 -5.29 5.77
N PHE A 120 18.75 -4.73 6.18
CA PHE A 120 18.47 -4.41 7.58
C PHE A 120 18.44 -5.67 8.47
N TYR A 121 17.90 -6.78 7.96
CA TYR A 121 17.89 -8.05 8.67
C TYR A 121 19.29 -8.60 8.94
N ARG A 122 20.21 -8.47 7.96
CA ARG A 122 21.58 -8.97 8.04
C ARG A 122 22.53 -8.03 8.80
N ASP A 123 22.57 -6.76 8.43
CA ASP A 123 23.56 -5.81 8.94
C ASP A 123 23.07 -5.13 10.25
N ALA A 124 21.75 -4.98 10.45
CA ALA A 124 21.14 -4.40 11.65
C ALA A 124 21.69 -3.01 12.08
N ASP A 125 22.24 -2.25 11.14
CA ASP A 125 22.85 -0.94 11.39
C ASP A 125 21.83 0.22 11.42
N ARG A 126 22.15 1.28 12.18
CA ARG A 126 21.39 2.56 12.15
C ARG A 126 21.25 3.14 10.75
N SER A 127 22.31 3.03 9.93
CA SER A 127 22.30 3.52 8.54
C SER A 127 21.33 2.71 7.66
N SER A 128 21.34 1.38 7.79
CA SER A 128 20.41 0.52 7.05
C SER A 128 18.96 0.77 7.44
N SER A 129 18.72 1.00 8.74
CA SER A 129 17.38 1.31 9.25
C SER A 129 16.83 2.63 8.71
N ARG A 130 17.64 3.69 8.70
CA ARG A 130 17.23 4.99 8.14
C ARG A 130 16.90 4.88 6.65
N LYS A 131 17.70 4.13 5.89
CA LYS A 131 17.42 3.88 4.47
C LYS A 131 16.09 3.15 4.29
N LEU A 132 15.83 2.10 5.08
CA LEU A 132 14.56 1.36 5.05
C LEU A 132 13.37 2.27 5.40
N PHE A 133 13.52 3.12 6.41
CA PHE A 133 12.50 4.09 6.81
C PHE A 133 12.18 5.09 5.68
N PHE A 134 13.18 5.77 5.11
CA PHE A 134 12.95 6.72 4.02
C PHE A 134 12.41 6.03 2.76
N CYS A 135 12.90 4.84 2.44
CA CYS A 135 12.38 4.05 1.34
C CYS A 135 10.90 3.70 1.56
N SER A 136 10.50 3.29 2.77
CA SER A 136 9.10 3.01 3.07
C SER A 136 8.20 4.24 2.90
N LEU A 137 8.70 5.44 3.28
CA LEU A 137 7.97 6.70 3.11
C LEU A 137 7.72 7.04 1.64
N TRP A 138 8.70 6.80 0.77
CA TRP A 138 8.55 6.98 -0.69
C TRP A 138 7.77 5.84 -1.36
N HIS A 139 7.85 4.62 -0.81
CA HIS A 139 7.19 3.45 -1.36
C HIS A 139 5.65 3.59 -1.30
N LEU A 140 5.09 4.11 -0.21
CA LEU A 140 3.64 4.29 -0.07
C LEU A 140 3.01 5.18 -1.16
N PRO A 141 3.45 6.44 -1.38
CA PRO A 141 2.88 7.30 -2.41
C PRO A 141 3.10 6.73 -3.81
N MET A 142 4.25 6.10 -4.07
CA MET A 142 4.51 5.45 -5.36
C MET A 142 3.56 4.27 -5.60
N LEU A 143 3.36 3.41 -4.61
CA LEU A 143 2.47 2.26 -4.73
C LEU A 143 1.01 2.70 -4.92
N LEU A 144 0.55 3.71 -4.17
CA LEU A 144 -0.78 4.29 -4.33
C LEU A 144 -0.97 4.94 -5.72
N LEU A 145 0.05 5.62 -6.24
CA LEU A 145 0.02 6.21 -7.58
C LEU A 145 -0.06 5.13 -8.66
N VAL A 146 0.69 4.05 -8.54
CA VAL A 146 0.60 2.89 -9.45
C VAL A 146 -0.80 2.26 -9.39
N MET A 147 -1.38 2.09 -8.20
CA MET A 147 -2.77 1.59 -8.06
C MET A 147 -3.79 2.53 -8.73
N PHE A 148 -3.63 3.85 -8.57
CA PHE A 148 -4.51 4.84 -9.18
C PHE A 148 -4.40 4.86 -10.72
N THR A 149 -3.18 4.84 -11.25
CA THR A 149 -2.92 4.83 -12.70
C THR A 149 -3.41 3.54 -13.34
N CYS A 150 -3.26 2.39 -12.69
CA CYS A 150 -3.78 1.12 -13.22
C CYS A 150 -5.32 1.08 -13.31
N LYS A 151 -6.03 1.80 -12.44
CA LYS A 151 -7.49 2.00 -12.58
C LYS A 151 -7.84 2.94 -13.74
N LYS A 152 -7.07 4.02 -13.91
CA LYS A 152 -7.32 5.04 -14.94
C LYS A 152 -6.95 4.58 -16.36
N ALA A 153 -5.91 3.76 -16.50
CA ALA A 153 -5.46 3.20 -17.77
C ALA A 153 -6.51 2.32 -18.47
N PHE A 154 -7.52 1.83 -17.74
CA PHE A 154 -8.67 1.13 -18.32
C PHE A 154 -9.58 2.10 -19.09
N LEU A 155 -9.81 3.31 -18.55
CA LEU A 155 -10.64 4.34 -19.19
C LEU A 155 -9.97 4.94 -20.44
N GLU A 156 -8.65 5.13 -20.41
CA GLU A 156 -7.89 5.64 -21.56
C GLU A 156 -7.77 4.62 -22.71
N LYS A 157 -7.94 3.31 -22.43
CA LYS A 157 -7.87 2.26 -23.45
C LYS A 157 -9.19 2.08 -24.19
N GLU A 158 -10.33 2.32 -23.54
CA GLU A 158 -11.63 2.43 -24.22
C GLU A 158 -11.71 3.69 -25.09
N ASP A 159 -11.28 4.85 -24.57
CA ASP A 159 -11.29 6.12 -25.31
C ASP A 159 -10.41 6.10 -26.57
N LYS A 160 -9.22 5.49 -26.50
CA LYS A 160 -8.35 5.29 -27.68
C LYS A 160 -8.84 4.21 -28.63
N GLY A 161 -9.63 3.24 -28.17
CA GLY A 161 -10.24 2.22 -29.01
C GLY A 161 -11.33 2.79 -29.91
N ASP A 162 -12.19 3.65 -29.35
CA ASP A 162 -13.27 4.29 -30.09
C ASP A 162 -12.76 5.41 -31.02
N LEU A 163 -11.71 6.16 -30.63
CA LEU A 163 -11.10 7.18 -31.49
C LEU A 163 -10.28 6.61 -32.67
N LEU A 164 -9.82 5.36 -32.59
CA LEU A 164 -9.15 4.68 -33.71
C LEU A 164 -10.12 3.82 -34.55
N GLY A 165 -11.28 3.44 -34.01
CA GLY A 165 -12.35 2.76 -34.73
C GLY A 165 -13.20 3.67 -35.62
N GLY A 166 -13.26 4.98 -35.31
CA GLY A 166 -14.05 5.96 -36.06
C GLY A 166 -13.43 6.50 -37.35
N ASP A 167 -12.12 6.32 -37.56
CA ASP A 167 -11.41 6.94 -38.70
C ASP A 167 -11.37 6.03 -39.95
N HIS A 168 -11.54 4.71 -39.79
CA HIS A 168 -11.51 3.77 -40.93
C HIS A 168 -12.81 3.72 -41.75
N GLY A 169 -13.89 4.38 -41.29
CA GLY A 169 -15.18 4.42 -42.00
C GLY A 169 -15.40 5.62 -42.92
N ARG A 170 -14.56 6.67 -42.86
CA ARG A 170 -14.77 7.92 -43.61
C ARG A 170 -13.87 8.13 -44.83
N ALA A 171 -12.84 7.30 -45.00
CA ALA A 171 -11.90 7.43 -46.12
C ALA A 171 -12.33 6.70 -47.40
N MET A 172 -13.43 5.91 -47.37
CA MET A 172 -13.91 5.11 -48.51
C MET A 172 -15.23 5.64 -49.11
N GLU A 173 -15.45 6.95 -49.09
CA GLU A 173 -16.55 7.58 -49.86
C GLU A 173 -16.09 8.78 -50.72
N ILE A 174 -14.78 8.98 -50.89
CA ILE A 174 -14.24 10.10 -51.69
C ILE A 174 -13.19 9.60 -52.69
N ARG A 175 -13.59 8.70 -53.60
CA ARG A 175 -12.94 8.53 -54.91
C ARG A 175 -13.90 7.87 -55.92
N LEU A 176 -14.74 8.73 -56.51
CA LEU A 176 -15.27 8.82 -57.89
C LEU A 176 -15.09 7.64 -58.88
N PRO A 177 -15.94 7.49 -59.92
CA PRO A 177 -16.58 8.55 -60.73
C PRO A 177 -18.09 8.75 -60.58
#